data_AF-A0A833G6U9-F1
#
_entry.id   AF-A0A833G6U9-F1
#
_cell.length_a   1.000
_cell.length_b   1.000
_cell.length_c   1.000
_cell.angle_alpha   90.00
_cell.angle_beta   90.00
_cell.angle_gamma   90.00
#
_symmetry.space_group_name_H-M   'P 1'
#
loop_
_entity.id
_entity.type
_entity.pdbx_description
1 polymer ?
#
loop_
_entity_poly.entity_id
_entity_poly.type
_entity_poly.pdbx_seq_one_letter_code
_entity_poly.pdbx_strand_id
1 'polypeptide(L)' 'MKKTVNQKAWFFVLPVVALVAFNAIIPLMTVVNFSVQETVGDNVFFWAGLRWFEDVLHS' A
#
# COMPACT_ATOMS: atom_id res chain seq x y z
N MET A 1 17.26 -17.08 37.48
CA MET A 1 15.91 -16.49 37.23
C MET A 1 15.42 -16.95 35.86
N LYS A 2 14.27 -17.64 35.78
CA LYS A 2 13.62 -17.99 34.52
C LYS A 2 12.54 -16.93 34.26
N LYS A 3 12.83 -15.94 33.42
CA LYS A 3 11.85 -14.88 33.08
C LYS A 3 10.79 -15.48 32.16
N THR A 4 9.55 -15.52 32.58
CA THR A 4 8.42 -15.92 31.74
C THR A 4 8.24 -14.88 30.64
N VAL A 5 8.41 -15.28 29.38
CA VAL A 5 8.23 -14.38 28.24
C VAL A 5 6.73 -14.13 28.04
N ASN A 6 6.33 -12.87 28.00
CA ASN A 6 4.95 -12.46 27.75
C ASN A 6 4.93 -11.40 26.64
N GLN A 7 4.29 -11.71 25.52
CA GLN A 7 4.19 -10.83 24.35
C GLN A 7 2.91 -10.00 24.32
N LYS A 8 2.04 -10.09 25.34
CA LYS A 8 0.78 -9.33 25.39
C LYS A 8 0.97 -7.82 25.32
N ALA A 9 2.17 -7.31 25.61
CA ALA A 9 2.52 -5.90 25.45
C ALA A 9 2.31 -5.37 24.00
N TRP A 10 2.43 -6.23 22.99
CA TRP A 10 2.21 -5.85 21.59
C TRP A 10 0.75 -5.45 21.28
N PHE A 11 -0.22 -5.92 22.07
CA PHE A 11 -1.62 -5.49 21.90
C PHE A 11 -1.80 -3.99 22.16
N PHE A 12 -0.96 -3.37 23.00
CA PHE A 12 -0.98 -1.92 23.21
C PHE A 12 -0.40 -1.13 22.03
N VAL A 13 0.33 -1.79 21.13
CA VAL A 13 0.92 -1.20 19.92
C VAL A 13 -0.05 -1.27 18.73
N LEU A 14 -0.97 -2.25 18.72
CA LEU A 14 -1.95 -2.44 17.64
C LEU A 14 -2.77 -1.18 17.29
N PRO A 15 -3.26 -0.37 18.26
CA PRO A 15 -4.02 0.84 17.93
C PRO A 15 -3.21 1.85 17.11
N VAL A 16 -1.91 2.00 17.44
CA VAL A 16 -1.00 2.89 16.72
C VAL A 16 -0.73 2.35 15.32
N VAL A 17 -0.49 1.05 15.19
CA VAL A 17 -0.30 0.40 13.89
C VAL A 17 -1.53 0.56 13.01
N ALA A 18 -2.74 0.37 13.56
CA ALA A 18 -3.98 0.55 12.82
C ALA A 18 -4.15 1.99 12.33
N LEU A 19 -3.86 2.99 13.16
CA LEU A 19 -3.97 4.40 12.80
C LEU A 19 -2.95 4.79 11.71
N VAL A 20 -1.71 4.31 11.82
CA VAL A 20 -0.67 4.56 10.81
C VAL A 20 -1.03 3.84 9.50
N ALA A 21 -1.48 2.59 9.58
CA ALA A 21 -1.91 1.83 8.41
C ALA A 21 -3.07 2.53 7.70
N PHE A 22 -4.07 3.02 8.43
CA PHE A 22 -5.22 3.71 7.83
C PHE A 22 -4.79 4.97 7.07
N ASN A 23 -3.89 5.77 7.65
CA ASN A 23 -3.34 6.96 6.99
C ASN A 23 -2.50 6.61 5.75
N ALA A 24 -1.80 5.49 5.75
CA ALA A 24 -0.97 5.06 4.62
C ALA A 24 -1.78 4.37 3.50
N ILE A 25 -2.84 3.64 3.84
CA ILE A 25 -3.64 2.87 2.88
C ILE A 25 -4.39 3.80 1.92
N ILE A 26 -4.96 4.90 2.42
CA ILE A 26 -5.74 5.85 1.59
C ILE A 26 -4.94 6.37 0.39
N PRO A 27 -3.75 6.99 0.56
CA PRO A 27 -2.94 7.43 -0.57
C PRO A 27 -2.40 6.26 -1.39
N LEU A 28 -2.13 5.10 -0.77
CA LEU A 28 -1.65 3.92 -1.47
C LEU A 28 -2.69 3.37 -2.46
N MET A 29 -3.98 3.48 -2.16
CA MET A 29 -5.04 3.14 -3.11
C MET A 29 -4.93 3.97 -4.40
N THR A 30 -4.61 5.26 -4.28
CA THR A 30 -4.41 6.14 -5.44
C THR A 30 -3.16 5.77 -6.23
N VAL A 31 -2.06 5.45 -5.54
CA VAL A 31 -0.82 4.99 -6.20
C VAL A 31 -1.05 3.70 -6.97
N VAL A 32 -1.74 2.73 -6.37
CA VAL A 32 -2.10 1.47 -7.04
C VAL A 32 -3.04 1.71 -8.21
N ASN A 33 -4.00 2.63 -8.08
CA ASN A 33 -4.92 2.99 -9.16
C ASN A 33 -4.15 3.52 -10.38
N PHE A 34 -3.21 4.45 -10.17
CA PHE A 34 -2.40 5.03 -11.24
C PHE A 34 -1.31 4.10 -11.77
N SER A 35 -0.90 3.06 -11.03
CA SER A 35 0.07 2.08 -11.56
C SER A 35 -0.54 1.11 -12.57
N VAL A 36 -1.87 0.93 -12.56
CA VAL A 36 -2.59 -0.01 -13.44
C VAL A 36 -3.53 0.66 -14.45
N GLN A 37 -3.74 1.96 -14.33
CA GLN A 37 -4.54 2.76 -15.26
C GLN A 37 -3.69 3.78 -15.99
N GLU A 38 -4.06 4.05 -17.22
CA GLU A 38 -3.46 5.08 -18.07
C GLU A 38 -4.49 6.18 -18.31
N THR A 39 -4.07 7.43 -18.15
CA THR A 39 -4.88 8.61 -18.50
C THR A 39 -4.46 9.07 -19.87
N VAL A 40 -5.34 8.93 -20.84
CA VAL A 40 -5.23 9.63 -22.13
C VAL A 40 -6.00 10.94 -21.96
N GLY A 41 -5.52 12.02 -22.58
CA GLY A 41 -6.02 13.39 -22.34
C GLY A 41 -7.55 13.51 -22.18
N ASP A 42 -7.96 14.52 -21.41
CA ASP A 42 -9.38 14.82 -21.06
C ASP A 42 -9.99 13.93 -19.95
N ASN A 43 -9.18 13.52 -18.96
CA ASN A 43 -9.59 12.72 -17.79
C ASN A 43 -10.23 11.36 -18.13
N VAL A 44 -9.89 10.78 -19.28
CA VAL A 44 -10.37 9.45 -19.65
C VAL A 44 -9.38 8.40 -19.17
N PHE A 45 -9.83 7.56 -18.25
CA PHE A 45 -9.03 6.49 -17.65
C PHE A 45 -9.25 5.17 -18.38
N PHE A 46 -8.16 4.57 -18.83
CA PHE A 46 -8.16 3.26 -19.46
C PHE A 46 -7.38 2.26 -18.60
N TRP A 47 -7.83 1.00 -18.63
CA TRP A 47 -7.11 -0.08 -17.96
C TRP A 47 -5.84 -0.44 -18.76
N ALA A 48 -4.66 -0.17 -18.19
CA ALA A 48 -3.36 -0.47 -18.78
C ALA A 48 -2.74 -1.76 -18.23
N GLY A 49 -3.25 -2.27 -17.10
CA GLY A 49 -2.83 -3.54 -16.51
C GLY A 49 -1.37 -3.52 -16.05
N LEU A 50 -0.57 -4.47 -16.53
CA LEU A 50 0.84 -4.64 -16.12
C LEU A 50 1.84 -3.93 -17.05
N ARG A 51 1.37 -3.22 -18.08
CA ARG A 51 2.22 -2.61 -19.12
C ARG A 51 3.35 -1.76 -18.52
N TRP A 52 3.01 -0.87 -17.59
CA TRP A 52 3.98 0.02 -16.95
C TRP A 52 5.02 -0.73 -16.11
N PHE A 53 4.63 -1.86 -15.51
CA PHE A 53 5.58 -2.69 -14.76
C PHE A 53 6.55 -3.39 -15.70
N GLU A 54 6.07 -3.88 -16.84
CA GLU A 54 6.91 -4.50 -17.88
C GLU A 54 7.88 -3.48 -18.48
N ASP A 55 7.41 -2.28 -18.84
CA ASP A 55 8.24 -1.20 -19.39
C ASP A 55 9.37 -0.82 -18.41
N VAL A 56 9.09 -0.72 -17.11
CA VAL A 56 10.09 -0.41 -16.07
C VAL A 56 11.09 -1.55 -15.86
N LEU A 57 10.68 -2.81 -16.03
CA LEU A 57 11.57 -3.97 -15.88
C LEU A 57 12.46 -4.18 -17.11
N HIS A 58 12.03 -3.70 -18.26
CA HIS A 58 12.74 -3.82 -19.54
C HIS A 58 13.57 -2.56 -19.89
N SER A 59 13.47 -1.49 -19.10
CA SER A 59 14.26 -0.25 -19.21
C SER A 59 15.56 -0.30 -18.41
#